data_AF-A0A938JME3-F1
#
_entry.id   AF-A0A938JME3-F1
#
_cell.length_a   1.000
_cell.length_b   1.000
_cell.length_c   1.000
_cell.angle_alpha   90.00
_cell.angle_beta   90.00
_cell.angle_gamma   90.00
#
_symmetry.space_group_name_H-M   'P 1'
#
loop_
_entity.id
_entity.type
_entity.pdbx_description
1 polymer ?
#
loop_
_entity_poly.entity_id
_entity_poly.type
_entity_poly.pdbx_seq_one_letter_code
_entity_poly.pdbx_strand_id
1 'polypeptide(L)' 'MPGLYFSDEEHLKKWLEMEEDEDLLEKFLFEYIYSTKNFGEYLEKCGGMKRLEELRKQELLE' A
#
# COMPACT_ATOMS: atom_id res chain seq x y z
N MET A 1 5.48 -9.55 -4.30
CA MET A 1 6.54 -10.53 -3.94
C MET A 1 6.35 -11.74 -4.85
N PRO A 2 7.34 -12.09 -5.70
CA PRO A 2 7.16 -13.12 -6.73
C PRO A 2 6.62 -14.43 -6.15
N GLY A 3 5.57 -14.98 -6.75
CA GLY A 3 4.92 -16.21 -6.32
C GLY A 3 4.07 -16.11 -5.04
N LEU A 4 3.87 -14.90 -4.48
CA LEU A 4 2.99 -14.67 -3.34
C LEU A 4 1.90 -13.64 -3.63
N TYR A 5 2.25 -12.49 -4.20
CA TYR A 5 1.30 -11.43 -4.58
C TYR A 5 1.93 -10.44 -5.57
N PHE A 6 1.11 -9.84 -6.43
CA PHE A 6 1.52 -8.85 -7.43
C PHE A 6 1.87 -7.51 -6.78
N SER A 7 2.61 -6.64 -7.46
CA SER A 7 2.91 -5.31 -6.94
C SER A 7 1.64 -4.44 -6.87
N ASP A 8 1.44 -3.72 -5.76
CA ASP A 8 0.31 -2.77 -5.65
C ASP A 8 0.62 -1.48 -6.41
N GLU A 9 0.39 -1.49 -7.72
CA GLU A 9 0.64 -0.34 -8.59
C GLU A 9 -0.20 0.88 -8.23
N GLU A 10 -1.43 0.69 -7.74
CA GLU A 10 -2.28 1.81 -7.32
C GLU A 10 -1.71 2.51 -6.08
N HIS A 11 -1.25 1.73 -5.09
CA HIS A 11 -0.60 2.30 -3.91
C HIS A 11 0.72 3.00 -4.26
N LEU A 12 1.52 2.42 -5.15
CA LEU A 12 2.76 3.03 -5.63
C LEU A 12 2.50 4.32 -6.41
N LYS A 13 1.49 4.33 -7.29
CA LYS A 13 1.10 5.55 -8.01
C LYS A 13 0.66 6.63 -7.05
N LYS A 14 -0.16 6.30 -6.04
CA LYS A 14 -0.57 7.25 -5.01
C LYS A 14 0.65 7.84 -4.29
N TRP A 15 1.65 7.02 -3.95
CA TRP A 15 2.86 7.52 -3.33
C TRP A 15 3.62 8.50 -4.25
N LEU A 16 3.80 8.15 -5.54
CA LEU A 16 4.44 9.04 -6.52
C LEU A 16 3.71 10.37 -6.67
N GLU A 17 2.37 10.35 -6.70
CA GLU A 17 1.56 11.57 -6.79
C GLU A 17 1.67 12.45 -5.54
N MET A 18 1.80 11.85 -4.34
CA MET A 18 1.94 12.60 -3.10
C MET A 18 3.38 13.11 -2.89
N GLU A 19 4.39 12.44 -3.45
CA GLU A 19 5.80 12.85 -3.35
C GLU A 19 6.09 14.17 -4.08
N GLU A 20 5.28 14.53 -5.08
CA GLU A 20 5.44 15.81 -5.82
C GLU A 20 5.22 17.06 -4.94
N ASP A 21 4.60 16.92 -3.77
CA ASP A 21 4.30 17.99 -2.83
C ASP A 21 4.70 17.59 -1.39
N GLU A 22 5.53 18.41 -0.75
CA GLU A 22 6.10 18.09 0.58
C GLU A 22 5.02 17.96 1.67
N ASP A 23 3.97 18.79 1.62
CA ASP A 23 2.86 18.75 2.59
C ASP A 23 1.98 17.50 2.38
N LEU A 24 1.78 17.08 1.13
CA LEU A 24 1.06 15.84 0.81
C LEU A 24 1.88 14.61 1.18
N LEU A 25 3.18 14.63 0.93
CA LEU A 25 4.08 13.56 1.32
C LEU A 25 4.12 13.40 2.85
N GLU A 26 4.22 14.49 3.61
CA GLU A 26 4.23 14.44 5.07
C GLU A 26 2.94 13.79 5.60
N LYS A 27 1.77 14.17 5.05
CA LYS A 27 0.49 13.56 5.42
C LYS A 27 0.42 12.08 5.06
N PHE A 28 0.92 11.70 3.88
CA PHE A 28 0.98 10.31 3.46
C PHE A 28 1.86 9.48 4.40
N LEU A 29 3.06 9.95 4.71
CA LEU A 29 3.98 9.29 5.65
C LEU A 29 3.39 9.23 7.05
N PHE A 30 2.71 10.29 7.50
CA PHE A 30 2.03 10.26 8.79
C PHE A 30 0.90 9.23 8.82
N GLU A 31 0.05 9.19 7.81
CA GLU A 31 -1.07 8.26 7.72
C GLU A 31 -0.62 6.80 7.66
N TYR A 32 0.35 6.48 6.82
CA TYR A 32 0.73 5.08 6.59
C TYR A 32 1.88 4.60 7.49
N ILE A 33 2.80 5.47 7.90
CA ILE A 33 4.02 5.10 8.62
C ILE A 33 4.01 5.59 10.06
N TYR A 34 3.92 6.91 10.31
CA TYR A 34 4.14 7.43 11.67
C TYR A 34 2.96 7.22 12.63
N SER A 35 1.74 7.12 12.11
CA SER A 35 0.54 6.90 12.93
C SER A 35 0.19 5.42 13.14
N THR A 36 0.90 4.50 12.49
CA THR A 36 0.66 3.05 12.64
C THR A 36 1.56 2.48 13.73
N LYS A 37 1.00 1.68 14.63
CA LYS A 37 1.74 1.09 15.75
C LYS A 37 2.47 -0.19 15.36
N ASN A 38 1.98 -0.86 14.32
CA ASN A 38 2.51 -2.13 13.84
C ASN A 38 2.15 -2.32 12.36
N PHE A 39 2.78 -3.34 11.77
CA PHE A 39 2.58 -3.66 10.35
C PHE A 39 1.14 -4.04 10.01
N GLY A 40 0.38 -4.65 10.93
CA GLY A 40 -1.02 -5.00 10.70
C GLY A 40 -1.92 -3.78 10.51
N GLU A 41 -1.74 -2.74 11.33
CA GLU A 41 -2.48 -1.47 11.17
C GLU A 41 -2.16 -0.77 9.84
N TYR A 42 -0.90 -0.81 9.40
CA TYR A 42 -0.51 -0.35 8.07
C TYR A 42 -1.22 -1.14 6.97
N LEU A 43 -1.22 -2.48 7.09
CA LEU A 43 -1.86 -3.37 6.15
C LEU A 43 -3.35 -3.05 5.99
N GLU A 44 -4.06 -2.88 7.11
CA GLU A 44 -5.48 -2.50 7.10
C GLU A 44 -5.72 -1.15 6.40
N LYS A 45 -4.86 -0.15 6.61
CA LYS A 45 -4.94 1.14 5.90
C LYS A 45 -4.69 1.01 4.40
N CYS A 46 -3.88 0.04 3.98
CA CYS A 46 -3.64 -0.27 2.56
C CYS A 46 -4.72 -1.16 1.94
N GLY A 47 -5.83 -1.44 2.64
CA GLY A 47 -6.92 -2.30 2.14
C GLY A 47 -6.92 -3.72 2.73
N GLY A 48 -6.01 -3.98 3.67
CA GLY A 48 -5.96 -5.18 4.49
C GLY A 48 -5.75 -6.47 3.69
N MET A 49 -6.20 -7.57 4.28
CA MET A 49 -6.12 -8.90 3.66
C MET A 49 -6.89 -8.97 2.34
N LYS A 50 -7.97 -8.20 2.18
CA LYS A 50 -8.77 -8.19 0.95
C LYS A 50 -7.94 -7.73 -0.26
N ARG A 51 -7.25 -6.59 -0.12
CA ARG A 51 -6.38 -6.08 -1.19
C ARG A 51 -5.25 -7.06 -1.50
N LEU A 52 -4.68 -7.68 -0.47
CA LEU A 52 -3.61 -8.65 -0.64
C LEU A 52 -4.06 -9.91 -1.39
N GLU A 53 -5.31 -10.33 -1.20
CA GLU A 53 -5.91 -11.44 -1.94
C GLU A 53 -6.22 -11.10 -3.39
N GLU A 54 -6.65 -9.86 -3.68
CA GLU A 54 -6.79 -9.35 -5.05
C GLU A 54 -5.45 -9.36 -5.79
N LEU A 55 -4.39 -8.85 -5.17
CA LEU A 55 -3.03 -8.86 -5.73
C LEU A 55 -2.47 -10.27 -5.93
N ARG A 56 -2.85 -11.20 -5.06
CA ARG A 56 -2.47 -12.61 -5.19
C ARG A 56 -3.16 -13.28 -6.37
N LYS A 57 -4.46 -13.04 -6.58
CA LYS A 57 -5.17 -13.54 -7.77
C LYS A 57 -4.55 -13.01 -9.05
N GLN A 58 -4.18 -11.73 -9.06
CA GLN A 58 -3.50 -11.10 -10.20
C GLN A 58 -2.14 -11.74 -10.51
N GLU A 59 -1.34 -12.07 -9.49
CA GLU A 59 -0.05 -12.77 -9.66
C GLU A 59 -0.23 -14.20 -10.20
N LEU A 60 -1.25 -14.92 -9.72
CA LEU A 60 -1.49 -16.31 -10.06
C LEU A 60 -2.36 -16.51 -11.32
N LEU A 61 -2.84 -15.41 -11.93
CA LEU A 61 -3.78 -15.41 -13.06
C LEU A 61 -5.07 -16.21 -12.76
N GLU A 62 -5.56 -16.13 -11.52
CA GLU A 62 -6.81 -16.75 -11.05
C GLU A 62 -8.03 -15.85 -11.22
#